data_AF-J2XBM3-F1
#
_entry.id   AF-J2XBM3-F1
#
_cell.length_a   1.000
_cell.length_b   1.000
_cell.length_c   1.000
_cell.angle_alpha   90.00
_cell.angle_beta   90.00
_cell.angle_gamma   90.00
#
_symmetry.space_group_name_H-M   'P 1'
#
loop_
_entity.id
_entity.type
_entity.pdbx_description
1 polymer ?
#
loop_
_entity_poly.entity_id
_entity_poly.type
_entity_poly.pdbx_seq_one_letter_code
_entity_poly.pdbx_strand_id
1 'polypeptide(L)' 'MKLYDAEKQLLQAIYEGQEVASGDDYATCLRLINAGLVKGIPTSNLRDGNSYGALETTAVGREELHR' A
#
# COMPACT_ATOMS: atom_id res chain seq x y z
N MET A 1 -2.03 -5.35 -15.38
CA MET A 1 -2.94 -4.32 -14.83
C MET A 1 -2.33 -2.97 -15.14
N LYS A 2 -3.11 -1.93 -15.47
CA LYS A 2 -2.57 -0.57 -15.56
C LYS A 2 -2.84 0.12 -14.22
N LEU A 3 -1.78 0.56 -13.54
CA LEU A 3 -1.90 1.36 -12.33
C LEU A 3 -2.33 2.78 -12.72
N TYR A 4 -3.31 3.33 -11.99
CA TYR A 4 -3.68 4.74 -12.09
C TYR A 4 -2.62 5.61 -11.38
N ASP A 5 -2.55 6.90 -11.73
CA ASP A 5 -1.57 7.83 -11.13
C ASP A 5 -1.64 7.84 -9.59
N ALA A 6 -2.84 7.80 -9.02
CA ALA A 6 -3.04 7.73 -7.57
C ALA A 6 -2.48 6.43 -6.95
N GLU A 7 -2.60 5.28 -7.65
CA GLU A 7 -2.06 4.00 -7.20
C GLU A 7 -0.54 3.98 -7.25
N LYS A 8 0.07 4.60 -8.27
CA LYS A 8 1.53 4.76 -8.37
C LYS A 8 2.09 5.69 -7.29
N GLN A 9 1.44 6.83 -7.06
CA GLN A 9 1.84 7.76 -6.01
C GLN A 9 1.78 7.09 -4.63
N LEU A 10 0.71 6.35 -4.35
CA LEU A 10 0.57 5.63 -3.09
C LEU A 10 1.60 4.49 -2.95
N LEU A 11 1.85 3.74 -4.04
CA LEU A 11 2.88 2.70 -4.07
C LEU A 11 4.28 3.27 -3.80
N GLN A 12 4.58 4.44 -4.36
CA GLN A 12 5.82 5.16 -4.13
C GLN A 12 5.92 5.67 -2.68
N ALA A 13 4.86 6.28 -2.15
CA ALA A 13 4.82 6.74 -0.76
C ALA A 13 5.09 5.59 0.23
N ILE A 14 4.47 4.42 0.00
CA ILE A 14 4.71 3.20 0.79
C ILE A 14 6.15 2.72 0.65
N TYR A 15 6.72 2.77 -0.56
CA TYR A 15 8.12 2.40 -0.81
C TYR A 15 9.11 3.33 -0.10
N GLU A 16 8.81 4.62 -0.04
CA GLU A 16 9.61 5.63 0.68
C GLU A 16 9.40 5.56 2.20
N GLY A 17 8.54 4.66 2.69
CA GLY A 17 8.26 4.49 4.11
C GLY A 17 7.40 5.61 4.70
N GLN A 18 6.69 6.36 3.86
CA GLN A 18 5.73 7.35 4.32
C GLN A 18 4.54 6.66 4.98
N GLU A 19 4.10 7.22 6.11
CA GLU A 19 2.88 6.78 6.79
C GLU A 19 1.68 7.16 5.90
N VAL A 20 1.23 6.22 5.08
CA VAL A 20 0.05 6.42 4.23
C VAL A 20 -1.17 6.46 5.13
N ALA A 21 -1.62 7.70 5.35
CA ALA A 21 -2.61 8.08 6.31
C ALA A 21 -3.91 7.30 6.07
N SER A 22 -4.38 6.68 7.15
CA SER A 22 -5.69 6.06 7.30
C SER A 22 -6.82 6.92 6.72
N GLY A 23 -7.75 6.32 5.98
CA GLY A 23 -8.94 7.00 5.46
C GLY A 23 -9.18 6.74 3.97
N ASP A 24 -9.36 7.81 3.19
CA ASP A 24 -9.73 7.79 1.76
C ASP A 24 -8.82 6.90 0.88
N ASP A 25 -7.55 6.74 1.27
CA ASP A 25 -6.59 5.90 0.55
C ASP A 25 -6.71 4.40 0.86
N TYR A 26 -7.58 3.99 1.78
CA TYR A 26 -7.77 2.60 2.16
C TYR A 26 -8.22 1.72 0.98
N ALA A 27 -9.15 2.23 0.16
CA ALA A 27 -9.63 1.51 -1.03
C ALA A 27 -8.52 1.33 -2.08
N THR A 28 -7.58 2.27 -2.16
CA THR A 28 -6.42 2.22 -3.04
C THR A 28 -5.37 1.26 -2.48
N CYS A 29 -5.12 1.29 -1.18
CA CYS A 29 -4.28 0.31 -0.48
C CYS A 29 -4.78 -1.12 -0.71
N LEU A 30 -6.09 -1.35 -0.57
CA LEU A 30 -6.71 -2.66 -0.79
C LEU A 30 -6.52 -3.16 -2.21
N ARG A 31 -6.59 -2.27 -3.21
CA ARG A 31 -6.30 -2.60 -4.61
C ARG A 31 -4.84 -2.99 -4.81
N LEU A 32 -3.90 -2.24 -4.24
CA LEU A 32 -2.46 -2.57 -4.30
C LEU A 32 -2.14 -3.89 -3.58
N ILE A 33 -2.83 -4.18 -2.47
CA ILE A 33 -2.69 -5.44 -1.72
C ILE A 33 -3.25 -6.61 -2.52
N ASN A 34 -4.47 -6.48 -3.08
CA ASN A 34 -5.06 -7.50 -3.95
C ASN A 34 -4.24 -7.74 -5.22
N ALA A 35 -3.57 -6.70 -5.73
CA ALA A 35 -2.64 -6.81 -6.85
C ALA A 35 -1.29 -7.45 -6.47
N GLY A 36 -1.04 -7.70 -5.17
CA GLY A 36 0.21 -8.27 -4.67
C GLY A 36 1.41 -7.31 -4.72
N LEU A 37 1.18 -6.01 -4.90
CA LEU A 37 2.22 -4.97 -4.98
C LEU A 37 2.63 -4.46 -3.60
N VAL A 38 1.71 -4.54 -2.65
CA VAL A 38 1.90 -4.12 -1.26
C VAL A 38 1.41 -5.23 -0.34
N LYS A 39 2.03 -5.38 0.83
CA LYS A 39 1.51 -6.23 1.91
C LYS A 39 1.27 -5.38 3.15
N GLY A 40 0.18 -5.68 3.85
CA GLY A 40 -0.05 -5.15 5.19
C GLY A 40 0.81 -5.88 6.20
N ILE A 41 1.52 -5.13 7.04
CA ILE A 41 2.17 -5.65 8.23
C ILE A 41 1.12 -5.58 9.35
N PRO A 42 0.70 -6.74 9.90
CA PRO A 42 -0.18 -6.74 11.06
C PRO A 42 0.61 -6.19 12.25
N THR A 43 0.31 -4.97 12.68
CA THR A 43 0.78 -4.50 13.98
C THR A 43 -0.24 -4.98 15.01
N SER A 44 0.24 -5.62 16.08
CA SER A 44 -0.59 -6.26 17.10
C SER A 44 -1.51 -5.31 17.89
N ASN A 45 -1.55 -4.01 17.55
CA ASN A 45 -2.26 -2.96 18.28
C ASN A 45 -3.43 -2.33 17.50
N LEU A 46 -3.77 -2.80 16.30
CA LEU A 46 -4.88 -2.23 15.54
C LEU A 46 -6.20 -2.81 16.02
N ARG A 47 -6.86 -2.02 16.87
CA ARG A 47 -8.17 -2.30 17.45
C ARG A 47 -9.33 -1.98 16.49
N ASP A 48 -9.02 -1.27 15.40
CA ASP A 48 -9.96 -0.86 14.36
C ASP A 48 -9.77 -1.70 13.10
N GLY A 49 -10.83 -2.41 12.69
CA GLY A 49 -10.84 -3.33 11.54
C GLY A 49 -10.62 -2.69 10.16
N ASN A 50 -10.20 -1.43 10.10
CA ASN A 50 -10.00 -0.62 8.88
C ASN A 50 -8.60 0.01 8.82
N SER A 51 -7.64 -0.49 9.58
CA SER A 51 -6.28 0.08 9.63
C SER A 51 -5.27 -1.00 9.30
N TYR A 52 -4.40 -0.76 8.32
CA TYR A 52 -3.14 -1.50 8.20
C TYR A 52 -2.09 -0.78 9.05
N GLY A 53 -1.34 -1.54 9.84
CA GLY A 53 -0.48 -0.96 10.89
C GLY A 53 0.79 -0.37 10.34
N ALA A 54 1.27 -0.98 9.26
CA ALA A 54 2.24 -0.45 8.33
C ALA A 54 2.01 -1.17 6.99
N LEU A 55 2.28 -0.51 5.88
CA LEU A 55 2.29 -1.11 4.55
C LEU A 55 3.74 -1.26 4.10
N GLU A 56 4.06 -2.37 3.45
CA GLU A 56 5.38 -2.61 2.85
C GLU A 56 5.23 -3.02 1.39
N THR A 57 6.05 -2.44 0.52
CA THR A 57 6.10 -2.79 -0.90
C THR A 57 6.67 -4.19 -1.10
N THR A 58 6.01 -5.02 -1.91
CA THR A 58 6.52 -6.34 -2.29
C THR A 58 7.61 -6.23 -3.37
N ALA A 59 8.25 -7.35 -3.71
CA ALA A 59 9.20 -7.38 -4.84
C ALA A 59 8.53 -6.95 -6.15
N VAL A 60 7.29 -7.40 -6.40
CA VAL A 60 6.51 -7.05 -7.59
C VAL A 60 6.15 -5.56 -7.60
N GLY A 61 5.77 -5.00 -6.44
CA GLY A 61 5.50 -3.57 -6.32
C GLY A 61 6.73 -2.71 -6.62
N ARG A 62 7.92 -3.15 -6.21
CA ARG A 62 9.18 -2.47 -6.55
C ARG A 62 9.48 -2.53 -8.04
N GLU A 63 9.30 -3.68 -8.68
CA GLU A 63 9.49 -3.80 -10.13
C GLU A 63 8.55 -2.88 -10.92
N GLU A 64 7.30 -2.74 -10.49
CA GLU A 64 6.33 -1.84 -11.15
C GLU A 64 6.64 -0.35 -10.95
N LEU A 65 7.40 0.03 -9.90
CA LEU A 65 7.91 1.40 -9.75
C LEU A 65 9.07 1.70 -10.71
N HIS A 66 9.79 0.67 -11.16
CA HIS A 66 10.97 0.80 -12.03
C HIS A 66 10.67 0.56 -13.52
N ARG A 67 9.40 0.44 -13.89
CA ARG A 67 8.93 0.07 -15.23
C ARG A 67 8.30 1.24 -16.00
#